data_AF-A0A6J4CX63-F1
#
_entry.id   AF-A0A6J4CX63-F1
#
_cell.length_a   1.000
_cell.length_b   1.000
_cell.length_c   1.000
_cell.angle_alpha   90.00
_cell.angle_beta   90.00
_cell.angle_gamma   90.00
#
_symmetry.space_group_name_H-M   'P 1'
#
loop_
_entity.id
_entity.type
_entity.pdbx_description
1 polymer ?
#
loop_
_entity_poly.entity_id
_entity_poly.type
_entity_poly.pdbx_seq_one_letter_code
_entity_poly.pdbx_strand_id
1 'polypeptide(L)'
;MLKPAEITERLLDQVKKHNAKVWVGELNNSSIIEHLGFKPDRPIKFIANGEALTHVQRQHGTNSIHHKRGQSPIETADIANYPSMVNNADIMYIKKHNAIKTLVSGKQINGYFVVVEVIGAKNGQLNLKTMYKENGKLENSPTFKDSAYIRLSKDSASPQLQVNYRPCLDATGTISLIFY
;
A
#
# COMPACT_ATOMS: atom_id res chain seq x y z
N MET A 1 -17.10 -6.78 -8.53
CA MET A 1 -16.36 -6.67 -7.25
C MET A 1 -17.34 -6.70 -6.10
N LEU A 2 -16.90 -7.14 -4.92
CA LEU A 2 -17.67 -6.99 -3.68
C LEU A 2 -17.75 -5.51 -3.30
N LYS A 3 -18.91 -5.08 -2.81
CA LYS A 3 -19.07 -3.76 -2.17
C LYS A 3 -18.46 -3.80 -0.76
N PRO A 4 -17.97 -2.68 -0.23
CA PRO A 4 -17.42 -2.65 1.13
C PRO A 4 -18.37 -3.21 2.19
N ALA A 5 -19.67 -2.96 2.08
CA ALA A 5 -20.69 -3.48 2.99
C ALA A 5 -20.88 -5.01 2.94
N GLU A 6 -20.46 -5.67 1.86
CA GLU A 6 -20.53 -7.12 1.69
C GLU A 6 -19.30 -7.82 2.28
N ILE A 7 -18.22 -7.08 2.54
CA ILE A 7 -16.97 -7.58 3.13
C ILE A 7 -17.15 -7.67 4.64
N THR A 8 -17.79 -8.74 5.07
CA THR A 8 -18.05 -9.05 6.49
C THR A 8 -16.98 -9.96 7.07
N GLU A 9 -16.86 -9.99 8.40
CA GLU A 9 -15.94 -10.91 9.11
C GLU A 9 -16.19 -12.37 8.72
N ARG A 10 -17.47 -12.78 8.67
CA ARG A 10 -17.88 -14.13 8.24
C ARG A 10 -17.37 -14.45 6.83
N LEU A 11 -17.46 -13.51 5.89
CA LEU A 11 -16.93 -13.72 4.55
C LEU A 11 -15.40 -13.89 4.58
N LEU A 12 -14.70 -12.99 5.27
CA LEU A 12 -13.24 -13.05 5.38
C LEU A 12 -12.78 -14.36 6.03
N ASP A 13 -13.50 -14.89 7.01
CA ASP A 13 -13.24 -16.20 7.61
C ASP A 13 -13.35 -17.35 6.61
N GLN A 14 -14.38 -17.35 5.76
CA GLN A 14 -14.49 -18.35 4.69
C GLN A 14 -13.35 -18.23 3.67
N VAL A 15 -12.97 -17.00 3.31
CA VAL A 15 -11.85 -16.75 2.38
C VAL A 15 -10.54 -17.28 2.96
N LYS A 16 -10.27 -17.01 4.25
CA LYS A 16 -9.10 -17.56 4.97
C LYS A 16 -9.15 -19.09 5.03
N LYS A 17 -10.27 -19.68 5.46
CA LYS A 17 -10.44 -21.13 5.62
C LYS A 17 -10.19 -21.91 4.35
N HIS A 18 -10.63 -21.39 3.21
CA HIS A 18 -10.54 -22.08 1.91
C HIS A 18 -9.40 -21.55 1.02
N ASN A 19 -8.57 -20.63 1.53
CA ASN A 19 -7.61 -19.86 0.73
C ASN A 19 -8.20 -19.31 -0.58
N ALA A 20 -9.47 -18.88 -0.52
CA ALA A 20 -10.17 -18.37 -1.68
C ALA A 20 -9.60 -17.01 -2.10
N LYS A 21 -9.96 -16.55 -3.29
CA LYS A 21 -9.62 -15.23 -3.80
C LYS A 21 -10.91 -14.43 -3.99
N VAL A 22 -10.95 -13.22 -3.45
CA VAL A 22 -12.09 -12.32 -3.61
C VAL A 22 -11.66 -11.02 -4.28
N TRP A 23 -12.50 -10.53 -5.18
CA TRP A 23 -12.32 -9.25 -5.85
C TRP A 23 -12.98 -8.14 -5.03
N VAL A 24 -12.17 -7.31 -4.38
CA VAL A 24 -12.61 -6.34 -3.37
C VAL A 24 -12.64 -4.89 -3.86
N GLY A 25 -12.10 -4.62 -5.05
CA GLY A 25 -12.12 -3.29 -5.63
C GLY A 25 -11.32 -3.20 -6.93
N GLU A 26 -11.25 -2.01 -7.50
CA GLU A 26 -10.51 -1.73 -8.73
C GLU A 26 -9.54 -0.57 -8.51
N LEU A 27 -8.38 -0.62 -9.18
CA LEU A 27 -7.46 0.50 -9.24
C LEU A 27 -7.95 1.46 -10.33
N ASN A 28 -8.23 2.71 -9.94
CA ASN A 28 -8.70 3.77 -10.83
C ASN A 28 -7.84 5.05 -10.77
N ASN A 29 -6.82 5.10 -9.91
CA ASN A 29 -5.84 6.18 -9.90
C ASN A 29 -4.91 6.08 -11.12
N SER A 30 -5.05 7.03 -12.05
CA SER A 30 -4.30 7.06 -13.32
C SER A 30 -2.79 7.11 -13.14
N SER A 31 -2.30 7.90 -12.18
CA SER A 31 -0.86 8.00 -11.88
C SER A 31 -0.30 6.67 -11.39
N ILE A 32 -1.04 5.93 -10.54
CA ILE A 32 -0.59 4.60 -10.09
C ILE A 32 -0.57 3.60 -11.26
N ILE A 33 -1.60 3.62 -12.12
CA ILE A 33 -1.71 2.74 -13.28
C ILE A 33 -0.52 2.95 -14.23
N GLU A 34 -0.17 4.20 -14.51
CA GLU A 34 0.96 4.58 -15.35
C GLU A 34 2.28 4.04 -14.80
N HIS A 35 2.57 4.27 -13.51
CA HIS A 35 3.81 3.79 -12.88
C HIS A 35 3.91 2.26 -12.84
N LEU A 36 2.77 1.57 -12.72
CA LEU A 36 2.72 0.11 -12.80
C LEU A 36 2.88 -0.41 -14.23
N GLY A 37 2.69 0.43 -15.24
CA GLY A 37 2.77 0.07 -16.66
C GLY A 37 1.62 -0.82 -17.10
N PHE A 38 0.46 -0.70 -16.46
CA PHE A 38 -0.75 -1.37 -16.93
C PHE A 38 -1.37 -0.58 -18.09
N LYS A 39 -1.99 -1.30 -19.03
CA LYS A 39 -2.82 -0.69 -20.06
C LYS A 39 -4.21 -0.43 -19.49
N PRO A 40 -4.88 0.67 -19.86
CA PRO A 40 -6.24 0.98 -19.41
C PRO A 40 -7.32 0.19 -20.17
N ASP A 41 -6.93 -0.84 -20.92
CA ASP A 41 -7.83 -1.65 -21.76
C ASP A 41 -8.70 -2.63 -20.96
N ARG A 42 -8.37 -2.85 -19.68
CA ARG A 42 -9.11 -3.73 -18.78
C ARG A 42 -9.07 -3.24 -17.33
N PRO A 43 -10.10 -3.54 -16.53
CA PRO A 43 -10.10 -3.23 -15.10
C PRO A 43 -8.94 -3.90 -14.37
N ILE A 44 -8.21 -3.14 -13.56
CA ILE A 44 -7.14 -3.63 -12.69
C ILE A 44 -7.73 -3.96 -11.33
N LYS A 45 -7.73 -5.25 -10.96
CA LYS A 45 -8.51 -5.77 -9.84
C LYS A 45 -7.67 -5.87 -8.58
N PHE A 46 -8.17 -5.35 -7.46
CA PHE A 46 -7.65 -5.69 -6.15
C PHE A 46 -8.21 -7.05 -5.72
N ILE A 47 -7.30 -7.98 -5.42
CA ILE A 47 -7.62 -9.33 -4.97
C ILE A 47 -7.12 -9.51 -3.53
N ALA A 48 -8.00 -9.91 -2.62
CA ALA A 48 -7.60 -10.40 -1.31
C ALA A 48 -7.73 -11.94 -1.30
N ASN A 49 -6.69 -12.62 -0.84
CA ASN A 49 -6.69 -14.08 -0.72
C ASN A 49 -6.55 -14.52 0.74
N GLY A 50 -6.88 -15.78 1.02
CA GLY A 50 -6.90 -16.28 2.40
C GLY A 50 -5.54 -16.21 3.10
N GLU A 51 -4.44 -16.47 2.39
CA GLU A 51 -3.08 -16.34 2.94
C GLU A 51 -2.74 -14.91 3.36
N ALA A 52 -3.01 -13.93 2.50
CA ALA A 52 -2.76 -12.52 2.78
C ALA A 52 -3.65 -12.02 3.94
N LEU A 53 -4.93 -12.42 3.96
CA LEU A 53 -5.84 -12.08 5.04
C LEU A 53 -5.40 -12.74 6.37
N THR A 54 -4.92 -13.98 6.33
CA THR A 54 -4.36 -14.66 7.51
C THR A 54 -3.10 -13.97 7.99
N HIS A 55 -2.22 -13.54 7.07
CA HIS A 55 -1.02 -12.77 7.40
C HIS A 55 -1.40 -11.46 8.10
N VAL A 56 -2.31 -10.68 7.52
CA VAL A 56 -2.79 -9.40 8.08
C VAL A 56 -3.42 -9.61 9.44
N GLN A 57 -4.31 -10.59 9.62
CA GLN A 57 -4.92 -10.88 10.92
C GLN A 57 -3.87 -11.27 11.97
N ARG A 58 -2.94 -12.16 11.60
CA ARG A 58 -1.91 -12.67 12.53
C ARG A 58 -0.90 -11.60 12.94
N GLN A 59 -0.48 -10.75 12.01
CA GLN A 59 0.55 -9.74 12.25
C GLN A 59 -0.03 -8.40 12.68
N HIS A 60 -1.20 -8.02 12.19
CA HIS A 60 -1.73 -6.68 12.36
C HIS A 60 -3.15 -6.65 12.95
N GLY A 61 -3.81 -7.78 13.20
CA GLY A 61 -5.13 -7.80 13.84
C GLY A 61 -5.11 -7.60 15.36
N THR A 62 -6.28 -7.54 15.99
CA THR A 62 -6.47 -7.25 17.44
C THR A 62 -5.69 -8.17 18.37
N ASN A 63 -5.43 -9.42 17.98
CA ASN A 63 -4.71 -10.37 18.82
C ASN A 63 -3.21 -10.48 18.49
N SER A 64 -2.70 -9.65 17.57
CA SER A 64 -1.33 -9.76 17.08
C SER A 64 -0.29 -9.27 18.09
N ILE A 65 0.94 -9.75 17.93
CA ILE A 65 2.06 -9.27 18.75
C ILE A 65 2.37 -7.78 18.49
N HIS A 66 2.14 -7.31 17.26
CA HIS A 66 2.36 -5.90 16.94
C HIS A 66 1.31 -5.01 17.60
N HIS A 67 0.04 -5.44 17.66
CA HIS A 67 -0.98 -4.73 18.41
C HIS A 67 -0.65 -4.63 19.89
N LYS A 68 -0.21 -5.74 20.49
CA LYS A 68 0.28 -5.77 21.89
C LYS A 68 1.48 -4.86 22.13
N ARG A 69 2.19 -4.45 21.08
CA ARG A 69 3.32 -3.50 21.12
C ARG A 69 2.92 -2.07 20.73
N GLY A 70 1.63 -1.76 20.64
CA GLY A 70 1.10 -0.42 20.39
C GLY A 70 0.76 -0.11 18.93
N GLN A 71 0.83 -1.09 18.02
CA GLN A 71 0.32 -0.91 16.66
C GLN A 71 -1.22 -0.89 16.67
N SER A 72 -1.83 0.01 15.91
CA SER A 72 -3.29 0.04 15.78
C SER A 72 -3.77 -1.17 14.95
N PRO A 73 -4.80 -1.92 15.36
CA PRO A 73 -5.11 -3.23 14.76
C PRO A 73 -5.92 -3.08 13.47
N ILE A 74 -5.58 -3.83 12.42
CA ILE A 74 -6.37 -3.92 11.20
C ILE A 74 -7.66 -4.69 11.45
N GLU A 75 -8.77 -4.05 11.10
CA GLU A 75 -10.11 -4.58 11.24
C GLU A 75 -10.74 -4.88 9.88
N THR A 76 -11.90 -5.56 9.91
CA THR A 76 -12.69 -5.87 8.69
C THR A 76 -12.99 -4.63 7.86
N ALA A 77 -13.29 -3.50 8.50
CA ALA A 77 -13.55 -2.24 7.81
C ALA A 77 -12.30 -1.69 7.09
N ASP A 78 -11.11 -1.87 7.64
CA ASP A 78 -9.86 -1.48 6.98
C ASP A 78 -9.66 -2.32 5.71
N ILE A 79 -9.87 -3.64 5.80
CA ILE A 79 -9.79 -4.57 4.65
C ILE A 79 -10.83 -4.23 3.58
N ALA A 80 -12.06 -3.88 3.98
CA ALA A 80 -13.10 -3.49 3.05
C ALA A 80 -12.77 -2.19 2.28
N ASN A 81 -12.00 -1.29 2.90
CA ASN A 81 -11.70 0.03 2.37
C ASN A 81 -10.30 0.18 1.78
N TYR A 82 -9.40 -0.82 1.90
CA TYR A 82 -8.03 -0.68 1.40
C TYR A 82 -7.94 -0.31 -0.09
N PRO A 83 -8.83 -0.75 -1.02
CA PRO A 83 -8.79 -0.29 -2.40
C PRO A 83 -8.94 1.22 -2.52
N SER A 84 -9.84 1.82 -1.72
CA SER A 84 -10.01 3.27 -1.64
C SER A 84 -8.76 3.94 -1.06
N MET A 85 -8.12 3.33 -0.06
CA MET A 85 -6.89 3.85 0.52
C MET A 85 -5.72 3.85 -0.47
N VAL A 86 -5.62 2.83 -1.33
CA VAL A 86 -4.60 2.77 -2.39
C VAL A 86 -4.90 3.81 -3.48
N ASN A 87 -6.15 3.90 -3.94
CA ASN A 87 -6.53 4.88 -4.98
C ASN A 87 -6.34 6.34 -4.52
N ASN A 88 -6.49 6.60 -3.22
CA ASN A 88 -6.33 7.92 -2.61
C ASN A 88 -5.09 7.99 -1.72
N ALA A 89 -4.05 7.21 -2.03
CA ALA A 89 -2.79 7.24 -1.28
C ALA A 89 -2.12 8.61 -1.44
N ASP A 90 -1.46 9.08 -0.38
CA ASP A 90 -0.71 10.34 -0.42
C ASP A 90 0.70 10.13 -1.00
N ILE A 91 1.31 8.96 -0.72
CA ILE A 91 2.61 8.57 -1.26
C ILE A 91 2.62 7.11 -1.71
N MET A 92 3.48 6.81 -2.68
CA MET A 92 3.71 5.44 -3.13
C MET A 92 5.16 5.19 -3.55
N TYR A 93 5.55 3.93 -3.61
CA TYR A 93 6.69 3.50 -4.43
C TYR A 93 6.48 2.08 -4.93
N ILE A 94 7.29 1.67 -5.92
CA ILE A 94 7.22 0.34 -6.51
C ILE A 94 8.51 -0.41 -6.19
N LYS A 95 8.40 -1.50 -5.42
CA LYS A 95 9.49 -2.47 -5.28
C LYS A 95 9.49 -3.38 -6.50
N LYS A 96 10.63 -3.51 -7.17
CA LYS A 96 10.82 -4.48 -8.26
C LYS A 96 11.76 -5.58 -7.77
N HIS A 97 11.29 -6.82 -7.84
CA HIS A 97 12.11 -8.00 -7.57
C HIS A 97 11.84 -9.03 -8.67
N ASN A 98 12.84 -9.30 -9.51
CA ASN A 98 12.68 -10.06 -10.75
C ASN A 98 11.54 -9.46 -11.60
N ALA A 99 10.62 -10.29 -12.09
CA ALA A 99 9.45 -9.86 -12.86
C ALA A 99 8.26 -9.40 -11.99
N ILE A 100 8.43 -9.32 -10.66
CA ILE A 100 7.36 -8.99 -9.71
C ILE A 100 7.46 -7.51 -9.32
N LYS A 101 6.37 -6.77 -9.53
CA LYS A 101 6.20 -5.40 -9.03
C LYS A 101 5.33 -5.43 -7.78
N THR A 102 5.79 -4.86 -6.68
CA THR A 102 4.96 -4.63 -5.48
C THR A 102 4.73 -3.13 -5.34
N LEU A 103 3.47 -2.72 -5.41
CA LEU A 103 3.06 -1.36 -5.06
C LEU A 103 2.99 -1.26 -3.55
N VAL A 104 3.69 -0.28 -3.00
CA VAL A 104 3.58 0.11 -1.59
C VAL A 104 2.93 1.48 -1.56
N SER A 105 1.75 1.57 -0.98
CA SER A 105 0.94 2.79 -0.91
C SER A 105 0.73 3.19 0.54
N GLY A 106 0.94 4.47 0.83
CA GLY A 106 0.77 5.06 2.14
C GLY A 106 -0.30 6.14 2.13
N LYS A 107 -1.19 6.11 3.10
CA LYS A 107 -2.20 7.15 3.31
C LYS A 107 -2.12 7.71 4.73
N GLN A 108 -1.98 9.02 4.86
CA GLN A 108 -2.06 9.72 6.14
C GLN A 108 -3.53 9.95 6.49
N ILE A 109 -3.90 9.64 7.73
CA ILE A 109 -5.25 9.83 8.27
C ILE A 109 -5.12 10.40 9.68
N ASN A 110 -5.48 11.68 9.85
CA ASN A 110 -5.50 12.41 11.12
C ASN A 110 -4.80 11.75 12.34
N GLY A 111 -3.48 11.95 12.46
CA GLY A 111 -2.68 11.45 13.60
C GLY A 111 -2.14 10.02 13.46
N TYR A 112 -2.57 9.26 12.45
CA TYR A 112 -2.04 7.94 12.10
C TYR A 112 -1.90 7.77 10.59
N PHE A 113 -1.31 6.67 10.15
CA PHE A 113 -1.20 6.34 8.74
C PHE A 113 -1.50 4.87 8.49
N VAL A 114 -1.85 4.56 7.24
CA VAL A 114 -2.09 3.20 6.77
C VAL A 114 -1.15 2.91 5.62
N VAL A 115 -0.53 1.75 5.64
CA VAL A 115 0.30 1.23 4.54
C VAL A 115 -0.34 -0.02 3.97
N VAL A 116 -0.42 -0.09 2.65
CA VAL A 116 -0.91 -1.25 1.91
C VAL A 116 0.15 -1.69 0.92
N GLU A 117 0.57 -2.95 0.99
CA GLU A 117 1.41 -3.58 -0.04
C GLU A 117 0.56 -4.50 -0.91
N VAL A 118 0.58 -4.29 -2.22
CA VAL A 118 -0.06 -5.18 -3.20
C VAL A 118 0.94 -5.65 -4.26
N ILE A 119 0.89 -6.93 -4.61
CA ILE A 119 1.74 -7.54 -5.62
C ILE A 119 1.01 -7.55 -6.96
N GLY A 120 1.61 -6.90 -7.96
CA GLY A 120 1.15 -6.91 -9.34
C GLY A 120 1.35 -8.24 -10.02
N ALA A 121 0.25 -8.81 -10.54
CA ALA A 121 0.23 -9.98 -11.40
C ALA A 121 0.08 -9.57 -12.88
N LYS A 122 0.61 -10.39 -13.78
CA LYS A 122 0.64 -10.13 -15.25
C LYS A 122 -0.75 -9.99 -15.90
N ASN A 123 -1.81 -10.39 -15.20
CA ASN A 123 -3.20 -10.41 -15.70
C ASN A 123 -4.05 -9.21 -15.25
N GLY A 124 -3.43 -8.13 -14.77
CA GLY A 124 -4.18 -6.96 -14.27
C GLY A 124 -4.81 -7.20 -12.89
N GLN A 125 -4.17 -8.03 -12.07
CA GLN A 125 -4.57 -8.23 -10.67
C GLN A 125 -3.49 -7.67 -9.73
N LEU A 126 -3.95 -7.05 -8.65
CA LEU A 126 -3.14 -6.57 -7.53
C LEU A 126 -3.53 -7.38 -6.31
N ASN A 127 -2.69 -8.35 -5.94
CA ASN A 127 -2.95 -9.22 -4.81
C ASN A 127 -2.49 -8.53 -3.52
N LEU A 128 -3.36 -8.43 -2.51
CA LEU A 128 -2.98 -7.98 -1.19
C LEU A 128 -1.83 -8.84 -0.67
N LYS A 129 -0.79 -8.19 -0.16
CA LYS A 129 0.35 -8.86 0.49
C LYS A 129 0.31 -8.60 1.99
N THR A 130 0.20 -7.33 2.37
CA THR A 130 0.01 -6.91 3.76
C THR A 130 -0.65 -5.54 3.83
N MET A 131 -1.17 -5.23 5.01
CA MET A 131 -1.75 -3.95 5.39
C MET A 131 -1.49 -3.75 6.87
N TYR A 132 -1.09 -2.54 7.27
CA TYR A 132 -0.92 -2.20 8.68
C TYR A 132 -1.19 -0.70 8.90
N LYS A 133 -1.46 -0.34 10.15
CA LYS A 133 -1.70 1.06 10.54
C LYS A 133 -0.95 1.42 11.83
N GLU A 134 -0.35 2.60 11.83
CA GLU A 134 0.52 3.08 12.90
C GLU A 134 0.31 4.56 13.17
N ASN A 135 0.52 4.97 14.42
CA ASN A 135 0.39 6.37 14.82
C ASN A 135 1.58 7.19 14.33
N GLY A 136 1.35 8.49 14.13
CA GLY A 136 2.37 9.45 13.73
C GLY A 136 2.30 9.83 12.26
N LYS A 137 3.43 10.31 11.75
CA LYS A 137 3.55 10.83 10.38
C LYS A 137 4.02 9.72 9.43
N LEU A 138 3.31 9.56 8.33
CA LEU A 138 3.58 8.59 7.28
C LEU A 138 5.00 8.70 6.72
N GLU A 139 5.49 9.92 6.55
CA GLU A 139 6.85 10.22 6.07
C GLU A 139 7.96 9.69 6.98
N ASN A 140 7.67 9.54 8.29
CA ASN A 140 8.60 9.01 9.29
C ASN A 140 8.49 7.48 9.45
N SER A 141 7.54 6.84 8.76
CA SER A 141 7.33 5.41 8.88
C SER A 141 8.57 4.64 8.40
N PRO A 142 8.92 3.50 9.02
CA PRO A 142 10.05 2.68 8.57
C PRO A 142 9.94 2.25 7.10
N THR A 143 8.72 2.15 6.56
CA THR A 143 8.48 1.79 5.16
C THR A 143 8.81 2.92 4.18
N PHE A 144 8.68 4.18 4.59
CA PHE A 144 8.82 5.32 3.68
C PHE A 144 10.02 6.24 3.97
N LYS A 145 10.50 6.32 5.21
CA LYS A 145 11.53 7.28 5.65
C LYS A 145 12.84 7.23 4.83
N ASP A 146 13.21 6.04 4.37
CA ASP A 146 14.44 5.80 3.58
C ASP A 146 14.13 5.40 2.13
N SER A 147 12.88 5.55 1.69
CA SER A 147 12.47 5.19 0.33
C SER A 147 12.43 6.41 -0.57
N ALA A 148 12.75 6.21 -1.86
CA ALA A 148 12.44 7.17 -2.91
C ALA A 148 10.96 7.01 -3.30
N TYR A 149 10.08 7.67 -2.54
CA TYR A 149 8.63 7.65 -2.80
C TYR A 149 8.19 8.80 -3.72
N ILE A 150 7.07 8.56 -4.39
CA ILE A 150 6.36 9.52 -5.22
C ILE A 150 5.23 10.08 -4.37
N ARG A 151 5.08 11.41 -4.32
CA ARG A 151 3.90 12.07 -3.77
C ARG A 151 2.80 12.07 -4.82
N LEU A 152 1.67 11.49 -4.48
CA LEU A 152 0.47 11.55 -5.30
C LEU A 152 -0.25 12.85 -4.94
N SER A 153 -0.51 13.68 -5.93
CA SER A 153 -1.22 14.95 -5.74
C SER A 153 -2.65 14.66 -5.31
N LYS A 154 -3.15 15.41 -4.31
CA LYS A 154 -4.55 15.32 -3.87
C LYS A 154 -5.52 15.81 -4.94
N ASP A 155 -5.01 16.62 -5.87
CA ASP A 155 -5.70 17.10 -7.05
C ASP A 155 -5.06 16.52 -8.31
N SER A 156 -5.85 16.24 -9.34
CA SER A 156 -5.41 15.70 -10.63
C SER A 156 -4.60 16.71 -11.46
N ALA A 157 -3.48 17.19 -10.94
CA ALA A 157 -2.52 18.02 -11.65
C ALA A 157 -1.08 17.69 -11.20
N SER A 158 -0.43 16.87 -12.03
CA SER A 158 1.02 16.57 -12.10
C SER A 158 1.71 15.99 -10.85
N PRO A 159 2.26 14.75 -10.92
CA PRO A 159 3.08 14.20 -9.84
C PRO A 159 4.36 15.03 -9.66
N GLN A 160 4.55 15.61 -8.47
CA GLN A 160 5.84 16.17 -8.09
C GLN A 160 6.72 15.06 -7.49
N LEU A 161 7.76 14.66 -8.22
CA LEU A 161 8.83 13.80 -7.69
C LEU A 161 9.61 14.58 -6.62
N GLN A 162 9.36 14.30 -5.35
CA GLN A 162 10.27 14.73 -4.29
C GLN A 162 11.29 13.63 -4.05
N VAL A 163 12.47 13.78 -4.67
CA VAL A 163 13.65 12.96 -4.39
C VAL A 163 14.14 13.36 -3.00
N ASN A 164 14.16 12.44 -2.04
CA ASN A 164 14.77 12.69 -0.74
C ASN A 164 16.29 12.75 -0.93
N TYR A 165 16.82 13.97 -1.01
CA TYR A 165 18.27 14.21 -1.04
C TYR A 165 18.88 13.83 0.31
N ARG A 166 19.83 12.91 0.30
CA ARG A 166 20.77 12.76 1.41
C ARG A 166 21.97 13.68 1.12
N PRO A 167 22.19 14.77 1.87
CA PRO A 167 23.44 15.50 1.74
C PRO A 167 24.55 14.60 2.30
N CYS A 168 25.44 14.12 1.44
CA CYS A 168 26.75 13.67 1.87
C CYS A 168 27.61 14.94 1.98
N LEU A 169 28.02 15.33 3.19
CA LEU A 169 29.03 16.38 3.34
C LEU A 169 30.37 15.78 2.90
N ASP A 170 31.01 16.39 1.91
CA ASP A 170 32.43 16.17 1.68
C ASP A 170 33.25 16.84 2.79
N ALA A 171 34.54 16.49 2.89
CA ALA A 171 35.45 16.97 3.94
C ALA A 171 35.68 18.51 3.92
N THR A 172 35.09 19.23 2.97
CA THR A 172 35.16 20.69 2.85
C THR A 172 33.83 21.39 3.18
N GLY A 173 32.77 20.63 3.55
CA GLY A 173 31.47 21.19 3.90
C GLY A 173 30.68 21.71 2.70
N THR A 174 31.01 21.25 1.49
CA THR A 174 30.35 21.69 0.26
C THR A 174 29.32 20.63 -0.17
N ILE A 175 28.10 21.05 -0.51
CA ILE A 175 27.07 20.14 -1.02
C ILE A 175 27.34 19.87 -2.50
N SER A 176 27.89 18.70 -2.82
CA SER A 176 28.03 18.23 -4.21
C SER A 176 26.84 17.32 -4.59
N LEU A 177 26.09 17.70 -5.63
CA LEU A 177 25.04 16.84 -6.20
C LEU A 177 25.67 15.77 -7.10
N ILE A 178 25.55 14.49 -6.72
CA ILE A 178 25.91 13.36 -7.59
C ILE A 178 24.61 12.80 -8.18
N PHE A 179 24.53 12.77 -9.51
CA PHE A 179 23.49 12.10 -10.27
C PHE A 179 23.96 10.66 -10.56
N TYR A 180 23.13 9.65 -10.29
CA TYR A 180 23.31 8.27 -10.74
C TYR A 180 22.22 7.89 -11.73
#